data_AF-A0A1N7QSV4-F1
#
_entry.id   AF-A0A1N7QSV4-F1
#
_cell.length_a   1.000
_cell.length_b   1.000
_cell.length_c   1.000
_cell.angle_alpha   90.00
_cell.angle_beta   90.00
_cell.angle_gamma   90.00
#
_symmetry.space_group_name_H-M   'P 1'
#
loop_
_entity.id
_entity.type
_entity.pdbx_description
1 polymer ?
#
loop_
_entity_poly.entity_id
_entity_poly.type
_entity_poly.pdbx_seq_one_letter_code
_entity_poly.pdbx_strand_id
1 'polypeptide(L)'
;MSFDYSHGFLLNMSGGTITGDAKTQHLAYHLPYSTGFGIGYRFSSYFDVRIESKIHSWEVYYDGETQNKSNLIKAYKTYSLGLGAYYRYMPFHKKDNWLQGITVCVGGLILRVALQIINSPITISSQTKRKH
;
A
#
# COMPACT_ATOMS: atom_id res chain seq x y z
N MET A 1 -4.59 -25.01 -3.56
CA MET A 1 -4.32 -23.97 -2.53
C MET A 1 -3.23 -23.06 -3.06
N SER A 2 -3.35 -21.74 -2.87
CA SER A 2 -2.30 -20.77 -3.21
C SER A 2 -1.98 -19.89 -2.00
N PHE A 3 -0.69 -19.63 -1.77
CA PHE A 3 -0.21 -18.70 -0.76
C PHE A 3 0.57 -17.58 -1.46
N ASP A 4 0.41 -16.36 -0.96
CA ASP A 4 1.07 -15.19 -1.48
C ASP A 4 1.62 -14.34 -0.34
N TYR A 5 2.79 -13.76 -0.56
CA TYR A 5 3.41 -12.81 0.33
C TYR A 5 3.82 -11.60 -0.51
N SER A 6 3.37 -10.43 -0.10
CA SER A 6 3.66 -9.17 -0.79
C SER A 6 4.37 -8.22 0.15
N HIS A 7 5.35 -7.49 -0.37
CA HIS A 7 6.02 -6.40 0.32
C HIS A 7 6.20 -5.21 -0.61
N GLY A 8 6.02 -4.02 -0.04
CA GLY A 8 6.38 -2.76 -0.66
C GLY A 8 7.22 -1.95 0.32
N PHE A 9 8.14 -1.14 -0.18
CA PHE A 9 8.99 -0.31 0.65
C PHE A 9 9.24 1.03 -0.03
N LEU A 10 9.51 2.05 0.80
CA LEU A 10 9.99 3.37 0.36
C LEU A 10 9.10 4.05 -0.70
N LEU A 11 7.78 4.00 -0.50
CA LEU A 11 6.87 4.75 -1.37
C LEU A 11 6.69 6.18 -0.84
N ASN A 12 7.09 7.15 -1.64
CA ASN A 12 6.91 8.57 -1.36
C ASN A 12 5.75 9.12 -2.18
N MET A 13 4.81 9.76 -1.49
CA MET A 13 3.68 10.44 -2.11
C MET A 13 3.75 11.92 -1.70
N SER A 14 3.81 12.80 -2.69
CA SER A 14 3.80 14.26 -2.51
C SER A 14 3.18 14.93 -3.73
N GLY A 15 2.82 16.21 -3.62
CA GLY A 15 2.26 17.00 -4.71
C GLY A 15 1.12 16.30 -5.47
N GLY A 16 1.38 15.92 -6.74
CA GLY A 16 0.39 15.35 -7.65
C GLY A 16 -0.11 13.94 -7.29
N THR A 17 0.57 13.21 -6.41
CA THR A 17 0.14 11.87 -5.97
C THR A 17 -0.75 11.90 -4.72
N ILE A 18 -1.05 13.10 -4.20
CA ILE A 18 -1.90 13.33 -3.03
C ILE A 18 -3.14 14.11 -3.45
N THR A 19 -4.28 13.77 -2.85
CA THR A 19 -5.59 14.34 -3.17
C THR A 19 -6.34 14.77 -1.91
N GLY A 20 -7.37 15.61 -2.06
CA GLY A 20 -8.25 16.02 -0.97
C GLY A 20 -7.55 16.90 0.08
N ASP A 21 -7.92 16.72 1.35
CA ASP A 21 -7.44 17.54 2.47
C ASP A 21 -5.92 17.51 2.66
N ALA A 22 -5.29 16.37 2.35
CA ALA A 22 -3.84 16.28 2.44
C ALA A 22 -3.14 17.18 1.41
N LYS A 23 -3.73 17.40 0.24
CA LYS A 23 -3.21 18.34 -0.76
C LYS A 23 -3.41 19.78 -0.31
N THR A 24 -4.57 20.12 0.25
CA THR A 24 -4.86 21.49 0.72
C THR A 24 -4.02 21.87 1.94
N GLN A 25 -3.66 20.89 2.77
CA GLN A 25 -2.80 21.06 3.94
C GLN A 25 -1.30 20.92 3.63
N HIS A 26 -0.92 20.76 2.35
CA HIS A 26 0.47 20.57 1.92
C HIS A 26 1.16 19.43 2.69
N LEU A 27 0.49 18.28 2.81
CA LEU A 27 1.04 17.08 3.45
C LEU A 27 1.71 16.18 2.42
N ALA A 28 2.76 15.50 2.84
CA ALA A 28 3.43 14.42 2.14
C ALA A 28 3.30 13.12 2.95
N TYR A 29 3.04 12.00 2.27
CA TYR A 29 2.96 10.68 2.88
C TYR A 29 4.17 9.85 2.48
N HIS A 30 4.85 9.33 3.48
CA HIS A 30 5.89 8.33 3.32
C HIS A 30 5.37 6.98 3.81
N LEU A 31 5.49 5.96 2.97
CA LEU A 31 5.16 4.58 3.31
C LEU A 31 6.46 3.79 3.36
N PRO A 32 7.10 3.69 4.55
CA PRO A 32 8.40 3.07 4.68
C PRO A 32 8.34 1.57 4.34
N TYR A 33 7.25 0.91 4.73
CA TYR A 33 6.97 -0.46 4.35
C TYR A 33 5.47 -0.77 4.32
N SER A 34 5.14 -1.74 3.48
CA SER A 34 3.89 -2.48 3.53
C SER A 34 4.21 -3.97 3.42
N THR A 35 3.47 -4.76 4.17
CA THR A 35 3.51 -6.22 4.14
C THR A 35 2.12 -6.75 3.92
N GLY A 36 1.99 -7.84 3.19
CA GLY A 36 0.73 -8.51 2.98
C GLY A 36 0.87 -10.01 2.88
N PHE A 37 -0.18 -10.70 3.27
CA PHE A 37 -0.30 -12.13 3.14
C PHE A 37 -1.64 -12.48 2.50
N GLY A 38 -1.59 -13.39 1.53
CA GLY A 38 -2.75 -13.86 0.79
C GLY A 38 -2.90 -15.38 0.89
N ILE A 39 -4.13 -15.83 1.15
CA ILE A 39 -4.51 -17.23 0.99
C ILE A 39 -5.59 -17.30 -0.07
N GLY A 40 -5.47 -18.23 -1.00
CA GLY A 40 -6.45 -18.38 -2.06
C GLY A 40 -6.68 -19.79 -2.54
N TYR A 41 -7.72 -19.88 -3.38
CA TYR A 41 -8.07 -21.07 -4.11
C TYR A 41 -7.87 -20.83 -5.60
N ARG A 42 -7.21 -21.80 -6.24
CA ARG A 42 -6.94 -21.79 -7.67
C ARG A 42 -7.99 -22.64 -8.37
N PHE A 43 -8.85 -22.01 -9.15
CA PHE A 43 -9.90 -22.69 -9.91
C PHE A 43 -9.38 -23.25 -11.23
N SER A 44 -8.39 -22.61 -11.84
CA SER A 44 -7.72 -23.11 -13.05
C SER A 44 -6.25 -22.70 -13.07
N SER A 45 -5.47 -23.23 -14.03
CA SER A 45 -4.07 -22.82 -14.22
C SER A 45 -3.89 -21.31 -14.39
N TYR A 46 -4.94 -20.61 -14.85
CA TYR A 46 -4.94 -19.19 -15.16
C TYR A 46 -5.72 -18.33 -14.17
N PHE A 47 -6.60 -18.91 -13.34
CA PHE A 47 -7.50 -18.12 -12.49
C PHE A 47 -7.47 -18.57 -11.03
N ASP A 48 -7.35 -17.60 -10.14
CA ASP A 48 -7.41 -17.81 -8.69
C ASP A 48 -8.05 -16.63 -7.96
N VAL A 49 -8.67 -16.95 -6.82
CA VAL A 49 -9.29 -15.99 -5.91
C VAL A 49 -8.56 -16.05 -4.58
N ARG A 50 -8.26 -14.89 -4.00
CA ARG A 50 -7.46 -14.76 -2.78
C ARG A 50 -8.14 -13.84 -1.79
N ILE A 51 -8.08 -14.22 -0.52
CA ILE A 51 -8.27 -13.29 0.59
C ILE A 51 -6.89 -12.76 0.95
N GLU A 52 -6.75 -11.44 0.98
CA GLU A 52 -5.49 -10.73 1.22
C GLU A 52 -5.61 -9.82 2.44
N SER A 53 -4.75 -10.03 3.42
CA SER A 53 -4.50 -9.07 4.49
C SER A 53 -3.25 -8.27 4.15
N LYS A 54 -3.30 -6.96 4.36
CA LYS A 54 -2.15 -6.07 4.14
C LYS A 54 -2.05 -5.06 5.27
N ILE A 55 -0.84 -4.82 5.72
CA ILE A 55 -0.47 -3.80 6.69
C ILE A 55 0.36 -2.77 5.96
N HIS A 56 0.02 -1.50 6.11
CA HIS A 56 0.76 -0.38 5.55
C HIS A 56 1.17 0.53 6.69
N SER A 57 2.46 0.83 6.78
CA SER A 57 2.97 1.84 7.71
C SER A 57 3.00 3.17 6.99
N TRP A 58 2.52 4.23 7.64
CA TRP A 58 2.45 5.57 7.09
C TRP A 58 3.13 6.55 8.02
N GLU A 59 3.88 7.47 7.44
CA GLU A 59 4.51 8.61 8.09
C GLU A 59 4.10 9.86 7.31
N VAL A 60 3.68 10.90 8.03
CA VAL A 60 3.13 12.13 7.47
C VAL A 60 4.07 13.29 7.78
N TYR A 61 4.39 14.06 6.75
CA TYR A 61 5.27 15.23 6.80
C TYR A 61 4.60 16.41 6.10
N TYR A 62 5.13 17.61 6.27
CA TYR A 62 4.80 18.71 5.36
C TYR A 62 5.56 18.53 4.05
N ASP A 63 4.96 18.96 2.94
CA ASP A 63 5.58 18.86 1.62
C ASP A 63 6.86 19.72 1.53
N GLY A 64 7.92 19.16 0.96
CA GLY A 64 9.24 19.77 0.88
C GLY A 64 10.11 19.68 2.15
N GLU A 65 9.58 19.20 3.27
CA GLU A 65 10.37 19.01 4.50
C GLU A 65 11.22 17.73 4.47
N THR A 66 12.34 17.75 5.18
CA THR A 66 13.19 16.56 5.31
C THR A 66 12.52 15.52 6.23
N GLN A 67 12.53 14.25 5.81
CA GLN A 67 11.98 13.12 6.57
C GLN A 67 12.84 12.78 7.78
N ASN A 68 12.56 13.41 8.92
CA ASN A 68 13.25 13.20 10.19
C ASN A 68 12.24 13.20 11.35
N LYS A 69 12.68 12.80 12.55
CA LYS A 69 11.78 12.71 13.72
C LYS A 69 11.21 14.07 14.17
N SER A 70 11.92 15.18 13.92
CA SER A 70 11.46 16.52 14.30
C SER A 70 10.35 17.05 13.40
N ASN A 71 10.34 16.64 12.13
CA ASN A 71 9.36 17.08 11.12
C ASN A 71 8.20 16.08 10.96
N LEU A 72 8.23 14.96 11.68
CA LEU A 72 7.17 13.96 11.64
C LEU A 72 5.89 14.52 12.29
N ILE A 73 4.85 14.71 11.49
CA ILE A 73 3.55 15.16 11.96
C ILE A 73 2.83 14.00 12.64
N LYS A 74 2.81 12.84 11.98
CA LYS A 74 2.11 11.66 12.48
C LYS A 74 2.64 10.39 11.84
N ALA A 75 2.66 9.31 12.62
CA ALA A 75 2.81 7.95 12.11
C ALA A 75 1.57 7.12 12.47
N TYR A 76 1.10 6.30 11.54
CA TYR A 76 -0.02 5.38 11.78
C TYR A 76 0.07 4.14 10.90
N LYS A 77 -0.74 3.13 11.24
CA LYS A 77 -0.82 1.90 10.46
C LYS A 77 -2.23 1.70 9.93
N THR A 78 -2.34 1.25 8.70
CA THR A 78 -3.61 0.81 8.12
C THR A 78 -3.56 -0.68 7.86
N TYR A 79 -4.56 -1.39 8.37
CA TYR A 79 -4.78 -2.79 8.13
C TYR A 79 -5.89 -2.89 7.10
N SER A 80 -5.67 -3.61 6.01
CA SER A 80 -6.70 -3.89 5.04
C SER A 80 -6.87 -5.38 4.86
N LEU A 81 -8.12 -5.80 4.77
CA LEU A 81 -8.50 -7.14 4.39
C LEU A 81 -9.36 -7.03 3.12
N GLY A 82 -9.13 -7.91 2.16
CA GLY A 82 -9.97 -7.92 0.99
C GLY A 82 -9.95 -9.21 0.21
N LEU A 83 -10.88 -9.30 -0.73
CA LEU A 83 -11.05 -10.42 -1.64
C LEU A 83 -10.64 -9.96 -3.03
N GLY A 84 -9.65 -10.63 -3.62
CA GLY A 84 -9.14 -10.34 -4.95
C GLY A 84 -9.34 -11.51 -5.90
N ALA A 85 -9.50 -11.20 -7.18
CA ALA A 85 -9.52 -12.18 -8.25
C ALA A 85 -8.39 -11.86 -9.24
N TYR A 86 -7.67 -12.90 -9.64
CA TYR A 86 -6.45 -12.77 -10.41
C TYR A 86 -6.47 -13.71 -11.60
N TYR A 87 -6.15 -13.14 -12.75
CA TYR A 87 -5.90 -13.86 -13.98
C TYR A 87 -4.41 -13.84 -14.31
N ARG A 88 -3.88 -14.99 -14.72
CA ARG A 88 -2.47 -15.19 -15.00
C ARG A 88 -2.27 -15.52 -16.47
N TYR A 89 -1.59 -14.62 -17.18
CA TYR A 89 -1.17 -14.84 -18.55
C TYR A 89 0.26 -15.42 -18.58
N MET A 90 0.41 -16.59 -19.20
CA MET A 90 1.67 -17.34 -19.25
C MET A 90 2.15 -17.45 -20.70
N PRO A 91 2.87 -16.44 -21.23
CA PRO A 91 3.25 -16.37 -22.65
C PRO A 91 4.10 -17.55 -23.11
N PHE A 92 4.91 -18.13 -22.21
CA PHE A 92 5.86 -19.19 -22.54
C PHE A 92 5.51 -20.55 -21.91
N HIS A 93 4.24 -20.80 -21.55
CA HIS A 93 3.85 -22.04 -20.86
C HIS A 93 4.20 -23.34 -21.61
N LYS A 94 4.39 -23.26 -22.94
CA LYS A 94 4.78 -24.38 -23.83
C LYS A 94 6.29 -24.55 -24.01
N LYS A 95 7.13 -23.76 -23.34
CA LYS A 95 8.60 -23.88 -23.43
C LYS A 95 9.09 -24.78 -22.31
N ASP A 96 10.11 -25.58 -22.58
CA ASP A 96 10.74 -26.48 -21.59
C ASP A 96 11.99 -25.84 -20.94
N ASN A 97 12.07 -24.52 -20.93
CA ASN A 97 13.18 -23.77 -20.37
C ASN A 97 12.71 -22.77 -19.30
N TRP A 98 13.63 -22.01 -18.73
CA TRP A 98 13.35 -21.07 -17.63
C TRP A 98 12.28 -20.00 -17.95
N LEU A 99 12.03 -19.71 -19.24
CA LEU A 99 11.01 -18.75 -19.64
C LEU A 99 9.60 -19.22 -19.28
N GLN A 100 9.38 -20.53 -19.12
CA GLN A 100 8.08 -21.12 -18.77
C GLN A 100 7.49 -20.52 -17.48
N GLY A 101 8.35 -20.11 -16.54
CA GLY A 101 7.94 -19.51 -15.27
C GLY A 101 7.49 -18.04 -15.38
N ILE A 102 7.77 -17.35 -16.49
CA ILE A 102 7.39 -15.95 -16.67
C ILE A 102 5.87 -15.87 -16.81
N THR A 103 5.25 -15.17 -15.85
CA THR A 103 3.80 -14.98 -15.79
C THR A 103 3.50 -13.51 -15.60
N VAL A 104 2.52 -13.00 -16.34
CA VAL A 104 1.91 -11.68 -16.10
C VAL A 104 0.61 -11.92 -15.36
N CYS A 105 0.50 -11.38 -14.14
CA CYS A 105 -0.72 -11.43 -13.37
C CYS A 105 -1.49 -10.11 -13.58
N VAL A 106 -2.74 -10.20 -14.03
CA VAL A 106 -3.66 -9.08 -14.08
C VAL A 106 -4.80 -9.38 -13.13
N GLY A 107 -5.11 -8.45 -12.25
CA GLY A 107 -6.17 -8.62 -11.27
C GLY A 107 -6.14 -7.53 -10.22
N GLY A 108 -7.12 -7.60 -9.33
CA GLY A 108 -7.27 -6.62 -8.29
C GLY A 108 -8.21 -7.09 -7.20
N LEU A 109 -8.20 -6.34 -6.10
CA LEU A 109 -9.16 -6.47 -5.01
C LEU A 109 -10.55 -6.08 -5.53
N ILE A 110 -11.48 -7.03 -5.49
CA ILE A 110 -12.89 -6.82 -5.79
C ILE A 110 -13.58 -6.14 -4.61
N LEU A 111 -13.20 -6.53 -3.39
CA LEU A 111 -13.69 -5.92 -2.16
C LEU A 111 -12.53 -5.67 -1.23
N ARG A 112 -12.48 -4.47 -0.64
CA ARG A 112 -11.46 -4.09 0.34
C ARG A 112 -12.11 -3.37 1.51
N VAL A 113 -11.84 -3.86 2.71
CA VAL A 113 -12.09 -3.14 3.96
C VAL A 113 -10.75 -2.69 4.49
N ALA A 114 -10.63 -1.40 4.83
CA ALA A 114 -9.44 -0.82 5.42
C ALA A 114 -9.79 -0.21 6.79
N LEU A 115 -9.09 -0.65 7.82
CA LEU A 115 -9.14 -0.09 9.16
C LEU A 115 -7.87 0.69 9.42
N GLN A 116 -8.03 1.97 9.76
CA GLN A 116 -6.93 2.80 10.22
C GLN A 116 -6.82 2.68 11.74
N ILE A 117 -5.69 2.15 12.23
CA ILE A 117 -5.42 2.09 13.66
C ILE A 117 -4.51 3.28 14.00
N ILE A 118 -5.08 4.22 14.74
CA ILE A 118 -4.42 5.43 15.20
C ILE A 118 -3.94 5.16 16.63
N ASN A 119 -2.65 4.90 16.82
CA ASN A 119 -2.07 4.64 18.13
C ASN A 119 -1.91 5.90 19.01
N SER A 120 -2.29 7.10 18.52
CA SER A 120 -2.24 8.34 19.30
C SER A 120 -3.28 9.36 18.81
N PRO A 121 -4.13 9.93 19.70
CA PRO A 121 -5.05 11.00 19.33
C PRO A 121 -4.26 12.22 18.84
N ILE A 122 -4.87 12.95 17.90
CA ILE A 122 -4.30 14.15 17.31
C ILE A 122 -4.57 15.32 18.27
N THR A 123 -3.52 15.91 18.84
CA THR A 123 -3.56 17.28 19.33
C THR A 123 -2.82 18.15 18.32
N ILE A 124 -3.52 18.64 17.29
CA ILE A 124 -2.98 19.71 16.44
C ILE A 124 -3.07 20.99 17.26
N SER A 125 -1.97 21.34 17.93
CA SER A 125 -1.75 22.72 18.36
C SER A 125 -1.53 23.53 17.09
N SER A 126 -2.42 24.49 16.82
CA SER A 126 -2.20 25.51 15.81
C SER A 126 -0.98 26.34 16.22
N GLN A 127 0.21 25.95 15.78
CA GLN A 127 1.37 26.83 15.80
C GLN A 127 1.14 27.88 14.72
N THR A 128 0.37 28.91 15.07
CA THR A 128 0.30 30.17 14.35
C THR A 128 1.72 30.70 14.26
N LYS A 129 2.39 30.53 13.11
CA LYS A 129 3.63 31.25 12.80
C LYS A 129 3.30 32.74 12.87
N ARG A 130 3.63 33.39 13.99
CA ARG A 130 3.73 34.84 14.07
C ARG A 130 4.84 35.24 13.10
N LYS A 131 4.45 35.93 12.02
CA LYS A 131 5.38 36.73 11.22
C LYS A 131 5.98 37.79 12.16
N HIS A 132 7.30 37.80 12.27
CA HIS A 132 8.05 38.97 12.69
C HIS A 132 8.23 39.89 11.48
#